data_AF-A0AAV5T0B8-F1
#
_entry.id   AF-A0AAV5T0B8-F1
#
_cell.length_a   1.000
_cell.length_b   1.000
_cell.length_c   1.000
_cell.angle_alpha   90.00
_cell.angle_beta   90.00
_cell.angle_gamma   90.00
#
_symmetry.space_group_name_H-M   'P 1'
#
loop_
_entity.id
_entity.type
_entity.pdbx_description
1 polymer ?
#
loop_
_entity_poly.entity_id
_entity_poly.type
_entity_poly.pdbx_seq_one_letter_code
_entity_poly.pdbx_strand_id
1 'polypeptide(L)'
;RMASFFRTFSSRFRKPRGNIDLERERSASAQRVPRIDPKKQVCCKILLLDGTDLNVVVSKRALAEEVYDQVLYSLDIEEREYFGLQFTDHYHVHHWLDPLKRLTKQVPIGPPFTFRLRVKFFTSEPNNLREEITRYQFFLHIKQDIATGKLNCPRKTAIELAAFSLQSELGDFNPEVHTPLFVSEFRFHPEQDEAMEEEIVERYSQCKGQTPAQAEMNYLQGAKWLEMYGVDMHIVEGKDGNHYSLGLTPQGMLVFDGAQKIGLFFWEKIQRLDFRSKKLTLVVEEEADQACGEVQLHTFVFSLVSAKACKHLWKCAVEQHSFFRLKVRSAPRQSRSQLFRLGSTFRYRGRTEYETVNKEGQRPRRSASAFERRPSQRYGARQSHLTKRDQRRAEFRQQIVASLHAPPPPPPPTEKRPEGMNNVPAKLVSRKFSCGRSSS
;
A
#
# COMPACT_ATOMS: atom_id res chain seq x y z
N ARG A 1 20.36 38.66 -59.90
CA ARG A 1 21.08 37.60 -60.65
C ARG A 1 20.94 36.30 -59.85
N MET A 2 20.14 35.36 -60.36
CA MET A 2 19.99 34.00 -59.82
C MET A 2 21.23 33.16 -60.10
N ALA A 3 21.52 32.18 -59.23
CA ALA A 3 21.72 30.78 -59.62
C ALA A 3 22.04 29.89 -58.40
N SER A 4 21.25 28.82 -58.26
CA SER A 4 21.56 27.57 -57.56
C SER A 4 22.73 26.85 -58.25
N PHE A 5 23.40 25.90 -57.59
CA PHE A 5 23.52 24.50 -58.04
C PHE A 5 24.46 23.63 -57.19
N PHE A 6 23.97 22.42 -56.91
CA PHE A 6 24.61 21.23 -56.33
C PHE A 6 25.80 20.70 -57.14
N ARG A 7 26.68 19.91 -56.49
CA ARG A 7 27.39 18.68 -56.96
C ARG A 7 28.53 18.32 -55.98
N THR A 8 28.95 17.09 -55.67
CA THR A 8 28.51 15.69 -55.89
C THR A 8 29.39 14.81 -54.98
N PHE A 9 28.94 13.58 -54.72
CA PHE A 9 29.67 12.48 -54.07
C PHE A 9 30.98 12.08 -54.78
N SER A 10 31.97 11.56 -54.01
CA SER A 10 32.66 10.33 -54.41
C SER A 10 33.21 9.57 -53.19
N SER A 11 32.84 8.29 -53.10
CA SER A 11 33.44 7.31 -52.20
C SER A 11 34.68 6.68 -52.85
N ARG A 12 35.74 6.43 -52.08
CA ARG A 12 36.65 5.31 -52.36
C ARG A 12 36.95 4.53 -51.10
N PHE A 13 36.76 3.22 -51.26
CA PHE A 13 36.97 2.13 -50.30
C PHE A 13 38.43 2.03 -49.80
N ARG A 14 38.59 1.82 -48.49
CA ARG A 14 39.60 0.92 -47.91
C ARG A 14 39.09 0.42 -46.54
N LYS A 15 39.14 -0.90 -46.33
CA LYS A 15 38.79 -1.66 -45.10
C LYS A 15 39.98 -2.59 -44.80
N PRO A 16 40.11 -3.23 -43.62
CA PRO A 16 40.24 -2.65 -42.27
C PRO A 16 41.45 -3.26 -41.51
N ARG A 17 41.98 -2.61 -40.47
CA ARG A 17 42.81 -3.26 -39.43
C ARG A 17 42.56 -2.61 -38.08
N GLY A 18 42.31 -3.44 -37.07
CA GLY A 18 42.51 -3.09 -35.65
C GLY A 18 41.25 -2.85 -34.83
N ASN A 19 40.52 -3.90 -34.52
CA ASN A 19 39.36 -3.94 -33.63
C ASN A 19 39.78 -4.02 -32.14
N ILE A 20 40.60 -3.09 -31.66
CA ILE A 20 41.17 -3.15 -30.27
C ILE A 20 41.04 -1.84 -29.49
N ASP A 21 40.80 -0.71 -30.14
CA ASP A 21 40.68 0.60 -29.46
C ASP A 21 39.22 1.02 -29.16
N LEU A 22 38.23 0.44 -29.85
CA LEU A 22 36.81 0.73 -29.64
C LEU A 22 36.20 0.03 -28.41
N GLU A 23 36.83 -1.04 -27.92
CA GLU A 23 36.39 -1.73 -26.68
C GLU A 23 36.93 -1.04 -25.42
N ARG A 24 38.09 -0.36 -25.49
CA ARG A 24 38.62 0.43 -24.38
C ARG A 24 37.84 1.72 -24.14
N GLU A 25 37.32 2.36 -25.18
CA GLU A 25 36.45 3.54 -25.02
C GLU A 25 35.02 3.16 -24.60
N ARG A 26 34.52 1.98 -24.97
CA ARG A 26 33.22 1.46 -24.49
C ARG A 26 33.23 0.99 -23.05
N SER A 27 34.39 0.60 -22.51
CA SER A 27 34.54 0.16 -21.12
C SER A 27 34.72 1.32 -20.12
N ALA A 28 34.99 2.53 -20.60
CA ALA A 28 35.18 3.74 -19.78
C ALA A 28 33.90 4.59 -19.59
N SER A 29 32.78 4.18 -20.18
CA SER A 29 31.48 4.84 -20.04
C SER A 29 30.53 4.16 -19.03
N ALA A 30 30.98 3.08 -18.37
CA ALA A 30 30.29 2.50 -17.23
C ALA A 30 30.42 3.41 -15.99
N GLN A 31 29.29 3.97 -15.55
CA GLN A 31 29.09 4.69 -14.28
C GLN A 31 29.92 5.96 -14.07
N ARG A 32 29.76 6.98 -14.92
CA ARG A 32 29.88 8.36 -14.43
C ARG A 32 28.58 8.74 -13.74
N VAL A 33 28.56 8.62 -12.40
CA VAL A 33 27.54 9.31 -11.57
C VAL A 33 27.50 10.77 -12.05
N PRO A 34 26.32 11.32 -12.40
CA PRO A 34 26.22 12.71 -12.83
C PRO A 34 26.92 13.59 -11.81
N ARG A 35 27.92 14.38 -12.21
CA ARG A 35 28.56 15.34 -11.32
C ARG A 35 27.51 16.39 -10.97
N ILE A 36 26.87 16.22 -9.82
CA ILE A 36 25.91 17.17 -9.27
C ILE A 36 26.66 18.48 -9.06
N ASP A 37 26.22 19.58 -9.66
CA ASP A 37 26.74 20.90 -9.35
C ASP A 37 26.07 21.37 -8.05
N PRO A 38 26.72 21.30 -6.87
CA PRO A 38 26.08 21.63 -5.60
C PRO A 38 25.71 23.12 -5.51
N LYS A 39 26.23 23.97 -6.40
CA LYS A 39 25.84 25.39 -6.46
C LYS A 39 24.49 25.56 -7.17
N LYS A 40 24.17 24.73 -8.16
CA LYS A 40 22.97 24.86 -9.00
C LYS A 40 21.90 23.81 -8.75
N GLN A 41 22.27 22.64 -8.25
CA GLN A 41 21.41 21.49 -8.09
C GLN A 41 21.29 21.07 -6.62
N VAL A 42 20.22 20.35 -6.32
CA VAL A 42 19.98 19.70 -5.02
C VAL A 42 19.58 18.26 -5.24
N CYS A 43 20.03 17.40 -4.34
CA CYS A 43 19.64 16.01 -4.29
C CYS A 43 18.45 15.83 -3.33
N CYS A 44 17.47 15.08 -3.79
CA CYS A 44 16.26 14.70 -3.10
C CYS A 44 16.26 13.18 -2.93
N LYS A 45 16.41 12.71 -1.69
CA LYS A 45 16.25 11.30 -1.34
C LYS A 45 14.77 11.02 -1.12
N ILE A 46 14.20 10.10 -1.90
CA ILE A 46 12.79 9.72 -1.86
C ILE A 46 12.71 8.32 -1.26
N LEU A 47 12.11 8.19 -0.09
CA LEU A 47 11.76 6.91 0.51
C LEU A 47 10.46 6.41 -0.14
N LEU A 48 10.55 5.27 -0.81
CA LEU A 48 9.45 4.63 -1.53
C LEU A 48 8.64 3.71 -0.62
N LEU A 49 7.46 3.30 -1.08
CA LEU A 49 6.53 2.45 -0.30
C LEU A 49 6.99 0.99 -0.19
N ASP A 50 7.91 0.56 -1.07
CA ASP A 50 8.55 -0.76 -1.02
C ASP A 50 9.77 -0.81 -0.07
N GLY A 51 10.07 0.30 0.62
CA GLY A 51 11.19 0.43 1.55
C GLY A 51 12.52 0.84 0.90
N THR A 52 12.58 0.94 -0.44
CA THR A 52 13.77 1.41 -1.14
C THR A 52 13.87 2.93 -1.16
N ASP A 53 15.02 3.45 -1.59
CA ASP A 53 15.21 4.88 -1.83
C ASP A 53 15.58 5.21 -3.29
N LEU A 54 14.96 6.26 -3.80
CA LEU A 54 15.24 6.85 -5.10
C LEU A 54 15.89 8.22 -4.91
N ASN A 55 17.00 8.46 -5.60
CA ASN A 55 17.67 9.76 -5.57
C ASN A 55 17.32 10.57 -6.83
N VAL A 56 16.67 11.71 -6.61
CA VAL A 56 16.24 12.64 -7.66
C VAL A 56 17.09 13.91 -7.58
N VAL A 57 17.63 14.37 -8.71
CA VAL A 57 18.44 15.59 -8.76
C VAL A 57 17.70 16.65 -9.56
N VAL A 58 17.45 17.80 -8.93
CA VAL A 58 16.74 18.94 -9.56
C VAL A 58 17.52 20.23 -9.39
N SER A 59 17.16 21.24 -10.19
CA SER A 59 17.66 22.61 -10.02
C SER A 59 17.24 23.18 -8.66
N LYS A 60 18.07 24.00 -8.01
CA LYS A 60 17.70 24.73 -6.78
C LYS A 60 16.50 25.66 -6.95
N ARG A 61 16.23 26.06 -8.20
CA ARG A 61 15.10 26.93 -8.57
C ARG A 61 13.86 26.14 -9.03
N ALA A 62 13.96 24.81 -9.09
CA ALA A 62 12.88 23.93 -9.52
C ALA A 62 11.63 24.08 -8.64
N LEU A 63 10.49 23.89 -9.29
CA LEU A 63 9.25 23.62 -8.57
C LEU A 63 9.30 22.20 -8.01
N ALA A 64 8.54 21.95 -6.95
CA ALA A 64 8.42 20.61 -6.40
C ALA A 64 7.75 19.64 -7.39
N GLU A 65 6.91 20.12 -8.30
CA GLU A 65 6.32 19.34 -9.39
C GLU A 65 7.36 18.55 -10.20
N GLU A 66 8.55 19.11 -10.46
CA GLU A 66 9.63 18.40 -11.16
C GLU A 66 10.12 17.15 -10.40
N VAL A 67 10.08 17.19 -9.07
CA VAL A 67 10.42 16.01 -8.22
C VAL A 67 9.30 14.98 -8.33
N TYR A 68 8.04 15.42 -8.27
CA TYR A 68 6.88 14.54 -8.47
C TYR A 68 6.89 13.86 -9.84
N ASP A 69 7.23 14.58 -10.91
CA ASP A 69 7.37 14.05 -12.27
C ASP A 69 8.39 12.91 -12.32
N GLN A 70 9.60 13.13 -11.80
CA GLN A 70 10.64 12.11 -11.85
C GLN A 70 10.31 10.87 -10.99
N VAL A 71 9.74 11.07 -9.80
CA VAL A 71 9.35 9.95 -8.92
C VAL A 71 8.27 9.10 -9.57
N LEU A 72 7.16 9.72 -10.00
CA LEU A 72 6.02 8.98 -10.54
C LEU A 72 6.35 8.35 -11.90
N TYR A 73 7.19 9.00 -12.70
CA TYR A 73 7.72 8.42 -13.94
C TYR A 73 8.58 7.18 -13.67
N SER A 74 9.48 7.22 -12.68
CA SER A 74 10.35 6.08 -12.35
C SER A 74 9.58 4.85 -11.86
N LEU A 75 8.38 5.05 -11.32
CA LEU A 75 7.48 4.00 -10.84
C LEU A 75 6.43 3.58 -11.89
N ASP A 76 6.40 4.23 -13.06
CA ASP A 76 5.37 4.06 -14.10
C ASP A 76 3.93 4.27 -13.58
N ILE A 77 3.71 5.29 -12.73
CA ILE A 77 2.38 5.61 -12.17
C ILE A 77 1.68 6.68 -13.03
N GLU A 78 0.54 6.35 -13.66
CA GLU A 78 -0.32 7.33 -14.34
C GLU A 78 -1.35 7.99 -13.41
N GLU A 79 -1.82 7.30 -12.37
CA GLU A 79 -2.86 7.78 -11.44
C GLU A 79 -2.25 8.69 -10.35
N ARG A 80 -1.58 9.75 -10.81
CA ARG A 80 -0.70 10.62 -10.02
C ARG A 80 -1.39 11.31 -8.85
N GLU A 81 -2.69 11.59 -8.98
CA GLU A 81 -3.47 12.34 -8.00
C GLU A 81 -3.48 11.66 -6.63
N TYR A 82 -3.52 10.33 -6.58
CA TYR A 82 -3.61 9.60 -5.32
C TYR A 82 -2.34 9.71 -4.46
N PHE A 83 -1.21 10.12 -5.03
CA PHE A 83 0.08 10.13 -4.37
C PHE A 83 0.56 11.53 -4.00
N GLY A 84 1.31 11.59 -2.91
CA GLY A 84 1.92 12.80 -2.38
C GLY A 84 3.34 12.53 -1.87
N LEU A 85 4.17 13.56 -1.83
CA LEU A 85 5.46 13.53 -1.17
C LEU A 85 5.34 14.24 0.19
N GLN A 86 5.74 13.57 1.26
CA GLN A 86 5.81 14.16 2.60
C GLN A 86 7.24 14.48 2.99
N PHE A 87 7.45 15.63 3.61
CA PHE A 87 8.69 15.96 4.33
C PHE A 87 8.40 16.12 5.82
N THR A 88 9.44 16.04 6.64
CA THR A 88 9.34 16.23 8.09
C THR A 88 9.98 17.57 8.45
N ASP A 89 9.38 18.32 9.37
CA ASP A 89 9.97 19.55 9.90
C ASP A 89 10.83 19.30 11.16
N HIS A 90 11.39 20.38 11.74
CA HIS A 90 12.24 20.31 12.94
C HIS A 90 11.53 19.79 14.19
N TYR A 91 10.19 19.68 14.18
CA TYR A 91 9.37 19.20 15.28
C TYR A 91 8.80 17.80 15.00
N HIS A 92 9.37 17.08 14.03
CA HIS A 92 8.91 15.77 13.61
C HIS A 92 7.48 15.74 13.03
N VAL A 93 6.94 16.89 12.62
CA VAL A 93 5.62 16.96 11.99
C VAL A 93 5.75 16.71 10.50
N HIS A 94 4.87 15.86 9.95
CA HIS A 94 4.82 15.56 8.52
C HIS A 94 4.01 16.63 7.77
N HIS A 95 4.56 17.09 6.65
CA HIS A 95 3.93 18.08 5.77
C HIS A 95 3.93 17.57 4.34
N TRP A 96 2.81 17.78 3.63
CA TRP A 96 2.74 17.54 2.19
C TRP A 96 3.52 18.59 1.42
N LEU A 97 4.33 18.14 0.46
CA LEU A 97 5.08 18.99 -0.45
C LEU A 97 4.13 19.59 -1.50
N ASP A 98 4.05 20.93 -1.56
CA ASP A 98 3.20 21.63 -2.51
C ASP A 98 3.88 21.67 -3.89
N PRO A 99 3.32 21.00 -4.92
CA PRO A 99 3.95 20.90 -6.23
C PRO A 99 4.13 22.27 -6.91
N LEU A 100 3.27 23.24 -6.60
CA LEU A 100 3.26 24.57 -7.22
C LEU A 100 4.28 25.54 -6.60
N LYS A 101 5.00 25.11 -5.57
CA LYS A 101 6.00 25.94 -4.89
C LYS A 101 7.41 25.45 -5.17
N ARG A 102 8.35 26.40 -5.08
CA ARG A 102 9.77 26.09 -5.14
C ARG A 102 10.16 25.17 -3.98
N LEU A 103 10.84 24.08 -4.31
CA LEU A 103 11.29 23.06 -3.36
C LEU A 103 12.03 23.66 -2.16
N THR A 104 13.06 24.46 -2.43
CA THR A 104 13.95 25.09 -1.44
C THR A 104 13.27 26.14 -0.56
N LYS A 105 12.04 26.56 -0.88
CA LYS A 105 11.29 27.58 -0.11
C LYS A 105 10.30 26.98 0.88
N GLN A 106 10.03 25.69 0.81
CA GLN A 106 9.03 25.03 1.66
C GLN A 106 9.61 23.97 2.59
N VAL A 107 10.76 23.39 2.24
CA VAL A 107 11.38 22.31 3.02
C VAL A 107 12.42 22.91 3.99
N PRO A 108 12.22 22.79 5.30
CA PRO A 108 13.07 23.46 6.29
C PRO A 108 14.38 22.71 6.56
N ILE A 109 14.43 21.40 6.32
CA ILE A 109 15.59 20.53 6.61
C ILE A 109 16.21 20.06 5.28
N GLY A 110 17.49 20.34 5.10
CA GLY A 110 18.29 19.91 3.95
C GLY A 110 19.26 21.01 3.46
N PRO A 111 20.05 20.76 2.41
CA PRO A 111 20.19 19.50 1.65
C PRO A 111 21.07 18.44 2.37
N PRO A 112 20.97 17.13 2.01
CA PRO A 112 20.02 16.56 1.04
C PRO A 112 18.58 16.61 1.58
N PHE A 113 17.62 16.89 0.69
CA PHE A 113 16.21 16.89 1.07
C PHE A 113 15.70 15.46 1.13
N THR A 114 14.94 15.11 2.16
CA THR A 114 14.36 13.76 2.30
C THR A 114 12.85 13.84 2.21
N PHE A 115 12.27 13.02 1.33
CA PHE A 115 10.83 12.91 1.13
C PHE A 115 10.37 11.46 1.28
N ARG A 116 9.10 11.27 1.61
CA ARG A 116 8.43 9.96 1.65
C ARG A 116 7.30 9.97 0.65
N LEU A 117 7.31 9.02 -0.28
CA LEU A 117 6.14 8.76 -1.13
C LEU A 117 5.05 8.16 -0.27
N ARG A 118 3.85 8.75 -0.30
CA ARG A 118 2.68 8.29 0.44
C ARG A 118 1.44 8.43 -0.43
N VAL A 119 0.45 7.60 -0.15
CA VAL A 119 -0.93 7.79 -0.63
C VAL A 119 -1.50 8.99 0.13
N LYS A 120 -1.97 9.99 -0.62
CA LYS A 120 -2.57 11.23 -0.11
C LYS A 120 -4.09 11.15 -0.10
N PHE A 121 -4.68 10.59 -1.15
CA PHE A 121 -6.12 10.38 -1.24
C PHE A 121 -6.38 8.88 -1.31
N PHE A 122 -6.98 8.34 -0.26
CA PHE A 122 -7.36 6.92 -0.23
C PHE A 122 -8.70 6.76 -0.94
N THR A 123 -8.82 5.86 -1.90
CA THR A 123 -10.15 5.57 -2.46
C THR A 123 -10.95 4.72 -1.48
N SER A 124 -12.25 4.98 -1.37
CA SER A 124 -13.19 4.13 -0.64
C SER A 124 -13.43 2.80 -1.37
N GLU A 125 -13.24 2.77 -2.68
CA GLU A 125 -13.44 1.59 -3.51
C GLU A 125 -12.15 1.24 -4.27
N PRO A 126 -11.37 0.23 -3.83
CA PRO A 126 -10.13 -0.18 -4.48
C PRO A 126 -10.30 -0.54 -5.98
N ASN A 127 -11.51 -0.91 -6.39
CA ASN A 127 -11.85 -1.18 -7.79
C ASN A 127 -11.81 0.07 -8.69
N ASN A 128 -11.86 1.28 -8.10
CA ASN A 128 -11.68 2.53 -8.82
C ASN A 128 -10.22 2.74 -9.26
N LEU A 129 -9.26 2.10 -8.59
CA LEU A 129 -7.86 2.13 -8.97
C LEU A 129 -7.68 1.28 -10.23
N ARG A 130 -7.40 1.96 -11.33
CA ARG A 130 -7.43 1.33 -12.65
C ARG A 130 -6.17 0.51 -12.90
N GLU A 131 -5.01 1.05 -12.56
CA GLU A 131 -3.73 0.41 -12.84
C GLU A 131 -3.32 -0.56 -11.73
N GLU A 132 -2.69 -1.66 -12.14
CA GLU A 132 -2.17 -2.66 -11.20
C GLU A 132 -1.07 -2.08 -10.32
N ILE A 133 -0.18 -1.25 -10.89
CA ILE A 133 0.87 -0.58 -10.14
C ILE A 133 0.29 0.33 -9.06
N THR A 134 -0.77 1.08 -9.35
CA THR A 134 -1.45 1.93 -8.35
C THR A 134 -2.00 1.09 -7.20
N ARG A 135 -2.67 -0.02 -7.50
CA ARG A 135 -3.18 -0.96 -6.47
C ARG A 135 -2.04 -1.55 -5.63
N TYR A 136 -0.94 -1.93 -6.27
CA TYR A 136 0.24 -2.43 -5.57
C TYR A 136 0.84 -1.39 -4.62
N GLN A 137 0.96 -0.12 -5.03
CA GLN A 137 1.45 0.95 -4.17
C GLN A 137 0.50 1.22 -2.98
N PHE A 138 -0.82 1.16 -3.20
CA PHE A 138 -1.80 1.21 -2.10
C PHE A 138 -1.63 0.05 -1.13
N PHE A 139 -1.48 -1.17 -1.65
CA PHE A 139 -1.25 -2.37 -0.86
C PHE A 139 0.00 -2.23 0.02
N LEU A 140 1.13 -1.78 -0.54
CA LEU A 140 2.36 -1.55 0.19
C LEU A 140 2.19 -0.54 1.32
N HIS A 141 1.49 0.57 1.07
CA HIS A 141 1.24 1.59 2.09
C HIS A 141 0.45 1.03 3.26
N ILE A 142 -0.67 0.36 2.98
CA ILE A 142 -1.56 -0.17 4.02
C ILE A 142 -0.86 -1.29 4.79
N LYS A 143 -0.13 -2.15 4.08
CA LYS A 143 0.72 -3.19 4.70
C LYS A 143 1.73 -2.59 5.67
N GLN A 144 2.41 -1.51 5.29
CA GLN A 144 3.35 -0.82 6.17
C GLN A 144 2.63 -0.21 7.39
N ASP A 145 1.49 0.45 7.17
CA ASP A 145 0.77 1.13 8.25
C ASP A 145 0.17 0.13 9.26
N ILE A 146 -0.29 -1.04 8.81
CA ILE A 146 -0.74 -2.13 9.72
C ILE A 146 0.45 -2.73 10.46
N ALA A 147 1.53 -3.08 9.77
CA ALA A 147 2.70 -3.72 10.39
C ALA A 147 3.37 -2.82 11.44
N THR A 148 3.34 -1.51 11.26
CA THR A 148 3.88 -0.52 12.20
C THR A 148 2.90 -0.09 13.30
N GLY A 149 1.65 -0.58 13.26
CA GLY A 149 0.60 -0.22 14.22
C GLY A 149 0.01 1.18 14.01
N LYS A 150 0.36 1.88 12.92
CA LYS A 150 -0.23 3.17 12.56
C LYS A 150 -1.70 3.03 12.17
N LEU A 151 -2.05 1.93 11.49
CA LEU A 151 -3.42 1.55 11.19
C LEU A 151 -3.79 0.36 12.07
N ASN A 152 -4.66 0.60 13.05
CA ASN A 152 -5.14 -0.47 13.92
C ASN A 152 -5.89 -1.52 13.10
N CYS A 153 -5.55 -2.79 13.30
CA CYS A 153 -6.12 -3.91 12.56
C CYS A 153 -6.49 -5.03 13.53
N PRO A 154 -7.77 -5.42 13.64
CA PRO A 154 -8.17 -6.55 14.47
C PRO A 154 -7.42 -7.83 14.07
N ARG A 155 -6.99 -8.63 15.05
CA ARG A 155 -6.20 -9.86 14.84
C ARG A 155 -6.74 -10.75 13.72
N LYS A 156 -8.05 -11.03 13.72
CA LYS A 156 -8.71 -11.86 12.71
C LYS A 156 -8.52 -11.30 11.29
N THR A 157 -8.72 -10.00 11.11
CA THR A 157 -8.50 -9.32 9.83
C THR A 157 -7.02 -9.33 9.46
N ALA A 158 -6.12 -9.08 10.42
CA ALA A 158 -4.68 -9.11 10.18
C ALA A 158 -4.18 -10.47 9.69
N ILE A 159 -4.75 -11.58 10.18
CA ILE A 159 -4.45 -12.95 9.70
C ILE A 159 -4.85 -13.11 8.22
N GLU A 160 -6.06 -12.69 7.86
CA GLU A 160 -6.53 -12.75 6.47
C GLU A 160 -5.66 -11.91 5.54
N LEU A 161 -5.32 -10.69 5.95
CA LEU A 161 -4.46 -9.78 5.21
C LEU A 161 -3.02 -10.31 5.06
N ALA A 162 -2.45 -10.90 6.12
CA ALA A 162 -1.14 -11.53 6.07
C ALA A 162 -1.10 -12.69 5.06
N ALA A 163 -2.13 -13.53 5.03
CA ALA A 163 -2.25 -14.63 4.07
C ALA A 163 -2.30 -14.13 2.62
N PHE A 164 -3.04 -13.05 2.34
CA PHE A 164 -3.03 -12.42 1.01
C PHE A 164 -1.67 -11.81 0.67
N SER A 165 -0.98 -11.19 1.63
CA SER A 165 0.38 -10.68 1.41
C SER A 165 1.37 -11.80 1.07
N LEU A 166 1.29 -12.95 1.74
CA LEU A 166 2.15 -14.11 1.45
C LEU A 166 1.84 -14.70 0.07
N GLN A 167 0.56 -14.83 -0.28
CA GLN A 167 0.16 -15.31 -1.62
C GLN A 167 0.63 -14.35 -2.73
N SER A 168 0.57 -13.04 -2.51
CA SER A 168 1.08 -12.06 -3.48
C SER A 168 2.59 -12.17 -3.70
N GLU A 169 3.35 -12.37 -2.62
CA GLU A 169 4.82 -12.36 -2.67
C GLU A 169 5.44 -13.71 -3.05
N LEU A 170 4.92 -14.80 -2.49
CA LEU A 170 5.53 -16.13 -2.58
C LEU A 170 4.77 -17.08 -3.52
N GLY A 171 3.58 -16.70 -3.97
CA GLY A 171 2.69 -17.55 -4.76
C GLY A 171 2.00 -18.61 -3.91
N ASP A 172 1.72 -19.76 -4.51
CA ASP A 172 0.95 -20.83 -3.87
C ASP A 172 1.67 -21.47 -2.67
N PHE A 173 0.88 -21.84 -1.66
CA PHE A 173 1.35 -22.48 -0.45
C PHE A 173 2.06 -23.83 -0.70
N ASN A 174 3.27 -23.99 -0.15
CA ASN A 174 3.99 -25.26 -0.08
C ASN A 174 4.22 -25.67 1.39
N PRO A 175 3.61 -26.77 1.87
CA PRO A 175 3.72 -27.20 3.27
C PRO A 175 5.14 -27.57 3.72
N GLU A 176 6.05 -27.92 2.79
CA GLU A 176 7.43 -28.26 3.13
C GLU A 176 8.29 -27.02 3.43
N VAL A 177 7.91 -25.86 2.88
CA VAL A 177 8.66 -24.60 2.97
C VAL A 177 7.96 -23.62 3.91
N HIS A 178 6.65 -23.44 3.73
CA HIS A 178 5.84 -22.41 4.39
C HIS A 178 5.32 -22.90 5.74
N THR A 179 6.24 -22.98 6.70
CA THR A 179 5.95 -23.36 8.09
C THR A 179 5.70 -22.12 8.97
N PRO A 180 5.11 -22.27 10.17
CA PRO A 180 4.98 -21.14 11.12
C PRO A 180 6.34 -20.49 11.44
N LEU A 181 7.40 -21.30 11.54
CA LEU A 181 8.78 -20.81 11.69
C LEU A 181 9.20 -19.88 10.53
N PHE A 182 8.86 -20.23 9.29
CA PHE A 182 9.14 -19.39 8.13
C PHE A 182 8.28 -18.11 8.12
N VAL A 183 6.99 -18.21 8.46
CA VAL A 183 6.09 -17.05 8.56
C VAL A 183 6.55 -16.08 9.66
N SER A 184 7.18 -16.58 10.72
CA SER A 184 7.78 -15.77 11.79
C SER A 184 8.95 -14.89 11.34
N GLU A 185 9.47 -15.05 10.12
CA GLU A 185 10.46 -14.15 9.53
C GLU A 185 9.83 -12.85 9.01
N PHE A 186 8.50 -12.79 8.88
CA PHE A 186 7.77 -11.62 8.40
C PHE A 186 7.13 -10.86 9.56
N ARG A 187 6.80 -9.58 9.34
CA ARG A 187 6.09 -8.72 10.30
C ARG A 187 4.82 -8.20 9.66
N PHE A 188 3.68 -8.75 10.08
CA PHE A 188 2.37 -8.36 9.56
C PHE A 188 1.58 -7.50 10.55
N HIS A 189 1.82 -7.66 11.85
CA HIS A 189 1.06 -7.01 12.92
C HIS A 189 1.97 -6.72 14.12
N PRO A 190 1.79 -5.61 14.85
CA PRO A 190 2.61 -5.27 16.03
C PRO A 190 2.56 -6.33 17.15
N GLU A 191 1.41 -6.99 17.32
CA GLU A 191 1.18 -8.02 18.34
C GLU A 191 1.29 -9.45 17.77
N GLN A 192 2.08 -9.65 16.72
CA GLN A 192 2.25 -10.97 16.11
C GLN A 192 2.91 -11.95 17.09
N ASP A 193 2.19 -13.03 17.41
CA ASP A 193 2.63 -14.11 18.29
C ASP A 193 2.68 -15.46 17.56
N GLU A 194 3.07 -16.51 18.29
CA GLU A 194 3.23 -17.85 17.73
C GLU A 194 1.90 -18.44 17.23
N ALA A 195 0.80 -18.21 17.96
CA ALA A 195 -0.52 -18.69 17.57
C ALA A 195 -0.99 -18.00 16.27
N MET A 196 -0.74 -16.70 16.13
CA MET A 196 -1.06 -15.96 14.92
C MET A 196 -0.28 -16.49 13.72
N GLU A 197 0.99 -16.87 13.90
CA GLU A 197 1.82 -17.45 12.85
C GLU A 197 1.27 -18.79 12.35
N GLU A 198 0.72 -19.62 13.24
CA GLU A 198 0.03 -20.86 12.89
C GLU A 198 -1.28 -20.58 12.12
N GLU A 199 -2.11 -19.65 12.62
CA GLU A 199 -3.37 -19.23 11.97
C GLU A 199 -3.12 -18.64 10.56
N ILE A 200 -2.04 -17.87 10.38
CA ILE A 200 -1.64 -17.31 9.08
C ILE A 200 -1.28 -18.42 8.09
N VAL A 201 -0.54 -19.44 8.52
CA VAL A 201 -0.18 -20.58 7.67
C VAL A 201 -1.42 -21.33 7.20
N GLU A 202 -2.36 -21.60 8.11
CA GLU A 202 -3.63 -22.25 7.77
C GLU A 202 -4.40 -21.41 6.74
N ARG A 203 -4.55 -20.11 7.00
CA ARG A 203 -5.27 -19.21 6.09
C ARG A 203 -4.59 -19.05 4.74
N TYR A 204 -3.26 -19.04 4.71
CA TYR A 204 -2.45 -18.95 3.48
C TYR A 204 -2.66 -20.19 2.59
N SER A 205 -2.77 -21.39 3.18
CA SER A 205 -3.08 -22.61 2.41
C SER A 205 -4.38 -22.52 1.59
N GLN A 206 -5.33 -21.70 2.03
CA GLN A 206 -6.64 -21.48 1.40
C GLN A 206 -6.61 -20.39 0.30
N CYS A 207 -5.48 -19.69 0.11
CA CYS A 207 -5.33 -18.65 -0.91
C CYS A 207 -4.85 -19.18 -2.28
N LYS A 208 -4.65 -20.49 -2.40
CA LYS A 208 -4.09 -21.15 -3.59
C LYS A 208 -4.80 -20.76 -4.89
N GLY A 209 -4.03 -20.54 -5.95
CA GLY A 209 -4.51 -20.22 -7.29
C GLY A 209 -4.78 -18.73 -7.52
N GLN A 210 -4.65 -17.88 -6.50
CA GLN A 210 -4.72 -16.43 -6.70
C GLN A 210 -3.41 -15.89 -7.26
N THR A 211 -3.51 -15.11 -8.34
CA THR A 211 -2.38 -14.31 -8.83
C THR A 211 -2.01 -13.19 -7.84
N PRO A 212 -0.79 -12.63 -7.91
CA PRO A 212 -0.39 -11.53 -7.04
C PRO A 212 -1.35 -10.34 -7.08
N ALA A 213 -1.79 -9.93 -8.28
CA ALA A 213 -2.73 -8.84 -8.45
C ALA A 213 -4.10 -9.10 -7.79
N GLN A 214 -4.57 -10.35 -7.81
CA GLN A 214 -5.84 -10.73 -7.15
C GLN A 214 -5.68 -10.77 -5.63
N ALA A 215 -4.58 -11.32 -5.13
CA ALA A 215 -4.29 -11.34 -3.70
C ALA A 215 -4.15 -9.92 -3.13
N GLU A 216 -3.46 -9.02 -3.85
CA GLU A 216 -3.37 -7.59 -3.52
C GLU A 216 -4.75 -6.90 -3.53
N MET A 217 -5.58 -7.18 -4.54
CA MET A 217 -6.94 -6.65 -4.57
C MET A 217 -7.76 -7.12 -3.37
N ASN A 218 -7.70 -8.42 -3.04
CA ASN A 218 -8.41 -8.98 -1.88
C ASN A 218 -7.91 -8.39 -0.56
N TYR A 219 -6.60 -8.13 -0.45
CA TYR A 219 -6.02 -7.40 0.67
C TYR A 219 -6.66 -6.01 0.82
N LEU A 220 -6.72 -5.24 -0.28
CA LEU A 220 -7.33 -3.89 -0.26
C LEU A 220 -8.81 -3.94 0.10
N GLN A 221 -9.56 -4.91 -0.42
CA GLN A 221 -10.98 -5.11 -0.12
C GLN A 221 -11.23 -5.49 1.35
N GLY A 222 -10.32 -6.23 1.99
CA GLY A 222 -10.38 -6.48 3.43
C GLY A 222 -10.04 -5.25 4.25
N ALA A 223 -8.97 -4.53 3.87
CA ALA A 223 -8.46 -3.41 4.64
C ALA A 223 -9.34 -2.15 4.58
N LYS A 224 -10.14 -1.95 3.53
CA LYS A 224 -11.02 -0.77 3.39
C LYS A 224 -12.06 -0.65 4.50
N TRP A 225 -12.36 -1.75 5.19
CA TRP A 225 -13.32 -1.79 6.30
C TRP A 225 -12.72 -1.45 7.66
N LEU A 226 -11.39 -1.25 7.74
CA LEU A 226 -10.76 -0.80 8.97
C LEU A 226 -11.22 0.62 9.28
N GLU A 227 -11.62 0.88 10.53
CA GLU A 227 -12.25 2.14 10.95
C GLU A 227 -11.40 3.37 10.63
N MET A 228 -10.08 3.23 10.74
CA MET A 228 -9.10 4.29 10.51
C MET A 228 -8.48 4.25 9.10
N TYR A 229 -9.06 3.48 8.17
CA TYR A 229 -8.58 3.37 6.79
C TYR A 229 -8.59 4.72 6.09
N GLY A 230 -7.40 5.19 5.68
CA GLY A 230 -7.23 6.45 4.97
C GLY A 230 -7.62 7.71 5.76
N VAL A 231 -7.78 7.59 7.08
CA VAL A 231 -8.20 8.71 7.95
C VAL A 231 -7.00 9.59 8.30
N ASP A 232 -7.07 10.87 7.93
CA ASP A 232 -6.12 11.90 8.38
C ASP A 232 -6.67 12.61 9.61
N MET A 233 -6.13 12.29 10.79
CA MET A 233 -6.68 12.70 12.09
C MET A 233 -6.07 14.02 12.59
N HIS A 234 -6.94 14.95 13.01
CA HIS A 234 -6.55 16.26 13.55
C HIS A 234 -7.24 16.53 14.88
N ILE A 235 -6.47 16.87 15.91
CA ILE A 235 -7.01 17.23 17.22
C ILE A 235 -7.45 18.70 17.20
N VAL A 236 -8.65 18.94 17.71
CA VAL A 236 -9.27 20.26 17.80
C VAL A 236 -9.97 20.45 19.15
N GLU A 237 -10.27 21.69 19.51
CA GLU A 237 -10.99 22.04 20.73
C GLU A 237 -12.38 22.59 20.37
N GLY A 238 -13.43 22.08 21.00
CA GLY A 238 -14.81 22.56 20.82
C GLY A 238 -15.07 23.88 21.54
N LYS A 239 -16.27 24.45 21.36
CA LYS A 239 -16.71 25.65 22.10
C LYS A 239 -16.92 25.39 23.59
N ASP A 240 -17.14 24.14 23.96
CA ASP A 240 -17.30 23.61 25.30
C ASP A 240 -15.96 23.42 26.04
N GLY A 241 -14.82 23.63 25.35
CA GLY A 241 -13.47 23.44 25.90
C GLY A 241 -12.99 21.98 25.85
N ASN A 242 -13.79 21.06 25.33
CA ASN A 242 -13.42 19.65 25.19
C ASN A 242 -12.56 19.43 23.93
N HIS A 243 -11.71 18.41 23.97
CA HIS A 243 -10.88 18.03 22.83
C HIS A 243 -11.59 16.98 21.99
N TYR A 244 -11.71 17.25 20.70
CA TYR A 244 -12.28 16.36 19.70
C TYR A 244 -11.23 15.98 18.67
N SER A 245 -11.39 14.82 18.03
CA SER A 245 -10.55 14.43 16.90
C SER A 245 -11.37 14.43 15.62
N LEU A 246 -10.93 15.21 14.63
CA LEU A 246 -11.54 15.30 13.31
C LEU A 246 -10.72 14.49 12.31
N GLY A 247 -11.30 13.39 11.84
CA GLY A 247 -10.72 12.53 10.82
C GLY A 247 -11.21 12.90 9.43
N LEU A 248 -10.32 13.30 8.52
CA LEU A 248 -10.68 13.50 7.13
C LEU A 248 -10.71 12.14 6.43
N THR A 249 -11.85 11.81 5.82
CA THR A 249 -12.06 10.55 5.11
C THR A 249 -12.54 10.82 3.67
N PRO A 250 -12.51 9.82 2.79
CA PRO A 250 -13.05 9.98 1.43
C PRO A 250 -14.54 10.33 1.40
N GLN A 251 -15.30 9.88 2.41
CA GLN A 251 -16.75 10.10 2.50
C GLN A 251 -17.11 11.44 3.16
N GLY A 252 -16.29 11.90 4.10
CA GLY A 252 -16.64 13.05 4.94
C GLY A 252 -15.65 13.33 6.06
N MET A 253 -16.07 14.19 6.99
CA MET A 253 -15.35 14.46 8.24
C MET A 253 -15.90 13.61 9.37
N LEU A 254 -15.10 12.65 9.82
CA LEU A 254 -15.36 11.79 10.97
C LEU A 254 -15.04 12.56 12.26
N VAL A 255 -15.87 12.42 13.29
CA VAL A 255 -15.71 13.12 14.56
C VAL A 255 -15.63 12.10 15.70
N PHE A 256 -14.61 12.25 16.53
CA PHE A 256 -14.41 11.47 17.75
C PHE A 256 -14.35 12.37 18.98
N ASP A 257 -14.88 11.85 20.09
CA ASP A 257 -14.61 12.32 21.44
C ASP A 257 -13.85 11.21 22.18
N GLY A 258 -12.58 11.48 22.49
CA GLY A 258 -11.64 10.44 22.91
C GLY A 258 -11.57 9.29 21.90
N ALA A 259 -11.95 8.09 22.35
CA ALA A 259 -12.02 6.88 21.52
C ALA A 259 -13.42 6.63 20.93
N GLN A 260 -14.44 7.40 21.34
CA GLN A 260 -15.81 7.21 20.89
C GLN A 260 -16.06 7.95 19.59
N LYS A 261 -16.48 7.21 18.57
CA LYS A 261 -16.97 7.79 17.31
C LYS A 261 -18.32 8.46 17.55
N ILE A 262 -18.39 9.77 17.36
CA ILE A 262 -19.62 10.55 17.46
C ILE A 262 -20.44 10.43 16.18
N GLY A 263 -19.80 10.61 15.02
CA GLY A 263 -20.51 10.65 13.76
C GLY A 263 -19.63 11.01 12.56
N LEU A 264 -20.24 11.01 11.38
CA LEU A 264 -19.60 11.32 10.10
C LEU A 264 -20.41 12.41 9.38
N PHE A 265 -19.78 13.56 9.15
CA PHE A 265 -20.34 14.60 8.30
C PHE A 265 -19.96 14.35 6.85
N PHE A 266 -20.90 13.83 6.08
CA PHE A 266 -20.73 13.58 4.65
C PHE A 266 -20.39 14.85 3.87
N TRP A 267 -19.49 14.75 2.89
CA TRP A 267 -19.08 15.89 2.08
C TRP A 267 -20.25 16.58 1.35
N GLU A 268 -21.32 15.85 1.03
CA GLU A 268 -22.53 16.36 0.40
C GLU A 268 -23.32 17.30 1.31
N LYS A 269 -23.36 16.99 2.62
CA LYS A 269 -24.09 17.76 3.63
C LYS A 269 -23.28 18.95 4.14
N ILE A 270 -21.97 19.00 3.89
CA ILE A 270 -21.13 20.14 4.26
C ILE A 270 -21.36 21.29 3.28
N GLN A 271 -22.02 22.35 3.78
CA GLN A 271 -22.36 23.55 3.02
C GLN A 271 -21.23 24.57 3.03
N ARG A 272 -20.53 24.70 4.17
CA ARG A 272 -19.46 25.68 4.34
C ARG A 272 -18.37 25.17 5.26
N LEU A 273 -17.12 25.35 4.82
CA LEU A 273 -15.93 25.08 5.62
C LEU A 273 -14.96 26.26 5.48
N ASP A 274 -14.83 27.04 6.56
CA ASP A 274 -14.01 28.25 6.60
C ASP A 274 -13.09 28.25 7.82
N PHE A 275 -12.08 29.12 7.80
CA PHE A 275 -11.26 29.35 8.96
C PHE A 275 -10.91 30.84 9.14
N ARG A 276 -10.76 31.26 10.39
CA ARG A 276 -10.27 32.59 10.77
C ARG A 276 -9.37 32.48 11.99
N SER A 277 -8.10 32.88 11.83
CA SER A 277 -7.08 32.73 12.87
C SER A 277 -6.97 31.27 13.30
N LYS A 278 -7.23 30.95 14.57
CA LYS A 278 -7.23 29.60 15.14
C LYS A 278 -8.57 28.87 15.02
N LYS A 279 -9.64 29.54 14.57
CA LYS A 279 -11.00 28.99 14.56
C LYS A 279 -11.37 28.44 13.19
N LEU A 280 -11.79 27.17 13.14
CA LEU A 280 -12.40 26.50 12.00
C LEU A 280 -13.92 26.53 12.19
N THR A 281 -14.67 26.92 11.16
CA THR A 281 -16.14 26.93 11.15
C THR A 281 -16.63 25.93 10.12
N LEU A 282 -17.44 24.99 10.55
CA LEU A 282 -18.07 23.94 9.75
C LEU A 282 -19.59 24.11 9.82
N VAL A 283 -20.23 24.26 8.67
CA VAL A 283 -21.70 24.34 8.57
C VAL A 283 -22.19 23.11 7.81
N VAL A 284 -23.04 22.32 8.46
CA VAL A 284 -23.58 21.06 7.96
C VAL A 284 -25.10 21.17 7.85
N GLU A 285 -25.64 20.60 6.78
CA GLU A 285 -27.06 20.44 6.53
C GLU A 285 -27.59 19.18 7.24
N GLU A 286 -28.63 19.34 8.06
CA GLU A 286 -29.39 18.21 8.61
C GLU A 286 -30.57 17.87 7.70
N GLU A 287 -30.98 16.59 7.70
CA GLU A 287 -32.17 16.17 6.98
C GLU A 287 -33.42 16.80 7.59
N ALA A 288 -34.26 17.37 6.74
CA ALA A 288 -35.49 18.03 7.16
C ALA A 288 -36.34 17.05 7.98
N ASP A 289 -36.76 17.50 9.16
CA ASP A 289 -37.70 16.74 9.98
C ASP A 289 -38.98 16.53 9.15
N GLN A 290 -39.47 15.28 9.06
CA GLN A 290 -40.57 14.90 8.16
C GLN A 290 -41.86 15.70 8.41
N ALA A 291 -41.95 16.37 9.57
CA ALA A 291 -43.04 17.23 9.98
C ALA A 291 -42.96 18.68 9.48
N CYS A 292 -41.77 19.21 9.18
CA CYS A 292 -41.56 20.65 8.92
C CYS A 292 -41.12 20.95 7.48
N GLY A 293 -40.46 20.01 6.80
CA GLY A 293 -39.96 20.20 5.43
C GLY A 293 -38.85 21.25 5.28
N GLU A 294 -38.41 21.90 6.36
CA GLU A 294 -37.31 22.87 6.33
C GLU A 294 -35.97 22.20 6.59
N VAL A 295 -34.99 22.57 5.77
CA VAL A 295 -33.60 22.13 5.87
C VAL A 295 -32.90 22.98 6.92
N GLN A 296 -32.50 22.38 8.04
CA GLN A 296 -31.79 23.08 9.11
C GLN A 296 -30.27 23.02 8.91
N LEU A 297 -29.58 24.13 9.18
CA LEU A 297 -28.12 24.22 9.12
C LEU A 297 -27.53 24.25 10.53
N HIS A 298 -26.69 23.27 10.86
CA HIS A 298 -25.93 23.24 12.10
C HIS A 298 -24.53 23.84 11.93
N THR A 299 -24.11 24.72 12.84
CA THR A 299 -22.80 25.39 12.79
C THR A 299 -21.90 24.94 13.93
N PHE A 300 -20.87 24.17 13.59
CA PHE A 300 -19.79 23.77 14.50
C PHE A 300 -18.62 24.74 14.39
N VAL A 301 -18.01 25.07 15.53
CA VAL A 301 -16.78 25.89 15.56
C VAL A 301 -15.76 25.19 16.42
N PHE A 302 -14.59 24.97 15.84
CA PHE A 302 -13.46 24.31 16.48
C PHE A 302 -12.27 25.28 16.56
N SER A 303 -11.52 25.22 17.65
CA SER A 303 -10.27 25.96 17.85
C SER A 303 -9.08 25.01 17.69
N LEU A 304 -7.99 25.48 17.09
CA LEU A 304 -6.75 24.73 16.96
C LEU A 304 -5.60 25.46 17.66
N VAL A 305 -4.55 24.72 17.99
CA VAL A 305 -3.36 25.22 18.72
C VAL A 305 -2.74 26.47 18.08
N SER A 306 -2.78 26.57 16.74
CA SER A 306 -2.24 27.71 15.99
C SER A 306 -3.03 28.01 14.71
N ALA A 307 -2.90 29.24 14.21
CA ALA A 307 -3.49 29.63 12.93
C ALA A 307 -2.86 28.84 11.75
N LYS A 308 -1.60 28.39 11.89
CA LYS A 308 -0.93 27.52 10.91
C LYS A 308 -1.59 26.14 10.88
N ALA A 309 -1.86 25.54 12.04
CA ALA A 309 -2.55 24.25 12.15
C ALA A 309 -3.99 24.34 11.61
N CYS A 310 -4.73 25.39 11.99
CA CYS A 310 -6.08 25.64 11.48
C CYS A 310 -6.12 25.76 9.95
N LYS A 311 -5.20 26.56 9.38
CA LYS A 311 -5.05 26.67 7.93
C LYS A 311 -4.64 25.36 7.27
N HIS A 312 -3.84 24.53 7.94
CA HIS A 312 -3.42 23.23 7.43
C HIS A 312 -4.61 22.25 7.36
N LEU A 313 -5.34 22.06 8.46
CA LEU A 313 -6.55 21.24 8.49
C LEU A 313 -7.58 21.71 7.45
N TRP A 314 -7.87 23.02 7.40
CA TRP A 314 -8.78 23.58 6.41
C TRP A 314 -8.34 23.27 4.98
N LYS A 315 -7.03 23.38 4.67
CA LYS A 315 -6.52 23.02 3.35
C LYS A 315 -6.71 21.54 3.06
N CYS A 316 -6.31 20.65 3.96
CA CYS A 316 -6.47 19.21 3.78
C CYS A 316 -7.94 18.86 3.54
N ALA A 317 -8.86 19.40 4.34
CA ALA A 317 -10.28 19.17 4.19
C ALA A 317 -10.84 19.71 2.85
N VAL A 318 -10.43 20.91 2.43
CA VAL A 318 -10.82 21.45 1.11
C VAL A 318 -10.26 20.62 -0.04
N GLU A 319 -9.04 20.11 0.06
CA GLU A 319 -8.46 19.20 -0.94
C GLU A 319 -9.24 17.89 -1.03
N GLN A 320 -9.53 17.25 0.11
CA GLN A 320 -10.30 16.00 0.20
C GLN A 320 -11.71 16.19 -0.37
N HIS A 321 -12.42 17.23 0.07
CA HIS A 321 -13.74 17.60 -0.45
C HIS A 321 -13.71 17.83 -1.97
N SER A 322 -12.73 18.59 -2.45
CA SER A 322 -12.60 18.87 -3.88
C SER A 322 -12.31 17.62 -4.69
N PHE A 323 -11.46 16.73 -4.18
CA PHE A 323 -11.04 15.52 -4.88
C PHE A 323 -12.17 14.50 -5.02
N PHE A 324 -12.95 14.26 -3.95
CA PHE A 324 -14.00 13.24 -3.95
C PHE A 324 -15.37 13.75 -4.41
N ARG A 325 -15.74 15.01 -4.13
CA ARG A 325 -17.08 15.52 -4.45
C ARG A 325 -17.19 16.10 -5.86
N LEU A 326 -16.17 16.81 -6.34
CA LEU A 326 -16.32 17.61 -7.56
C LEU A 326 -16.20 16.73 -8.81
N LYS A 327 -17.27 16.64 -9.61
CA LYS A 327 -17.28 15.92 -10.90
C LYS A 327 -16.43 16.60 -11.98
N VAL A 328 -16.23 17.92 -11.86
CA VAL A 328 -15.42 18.73 -12.79
C VAL A 328 -14.69 19.80 -11.98
N ARG A 329 -13.48 20.17 -12.42
CA ARG A 329 -12.77 21.32 -11.87
C ARG A 329 -13.70 22.53 -11.77
N SER A 330 -13.79 23.14 -10.58
CA SER A 330 -14.43 24.45 -10.46
C SER A 330 -13.62 25.45 -11.29
N ALA A 331 -14.17 25.94 -12.40
CA ALA A 331 -13.52 26.95 -13.22
C ALA A 331 -13.11 28.14 -12.33
N PRO A 332 -11.89 28.69 -12.48
CA PRO A 332 -11.51 29.84 -11.69
C PRO A 332 -12.48 30.98 -11.99
N ARG A 333 -13.39 31.30 -11.06
CA ARG A 333 -14.16 32.54 -11.14
C ARG A 333 -13.13 33.67 -11.20
N GLN A 334 -12.97 34.27 -12.38
CA GLN A 334 -12.16 35.46 -12.60
C GLN A 334 -12.83 36.61 -11.84
N SER A 335 -12.55 36.69 -10.54
CA SER A 335 -12.93 37.83 -9.71
C SER A 335 -12.01 38.99 -10.10
N ARG A 336 -12.60 40.00 -10.76
CA ARG A 336 -11.96 41.19 -11.37
C ARG A 336 -11.37 42.20 -10.38
N SER A 337 -10.84 41.79 -9.22
CA SER A 337 -10.07 42.71 -8.36
C SER A 337 -9.15 41.95 -7.39
N GLN A 338 -7.85 42.13 -7.57
CA GLN A 338 -6.77 41.36 -6.92
C GLN A 338 -5.85 42.22 -6.03
N LEU A 339 -6.26 43.42 -5.61
CA LEU A 339 -5.30 44.32 -4.95
C LEU A 339 -5.21 44.23 -3.42
N PHE A 340 -6.21 43.75 -2.67
CA PHE A 340 -6.09 43.70 -1.19
C PHE A 340 -6.91 42.57 -0.54
N ARG A 341 -6.61 41.29 -0.85
CA ARG A 341 -7.29 40.16 -0.19
C ARG A 341 -6.51 39.66 1.03
N LEU A 342 -6.90 40.09 2.22
CA LEU A 342 -6.51 39.44 3.48
C LEU A 342 -7.29 38.12 3.62
N GLY A 343 -6.70 37.02 3.16
CA GLY A 343 -7.31 35.68 3.27
C GLY A 343 -6.55 34.61 2.50
N SER A 344 -6.82 33.34 2.77
CA SER A 344 -6.23 32.23 2.02
C SER A 344 -6.87 32.15 0.62
N THR A 345 -6.07 32.29 -0.44
CA THR A 345 -6.50 32.13 -1.85
C THR A 345 -6.40 30.68 -2.35
N PHE A 346 -6.07 29.76 -1.44
CA PHE A 346 -5.86 28.36 -1.76
C PHE A 346 -7.14 27.74 -2.33
N ARG A 347 -6.96 26.96 -3.39
CA ARG A 347 -7.98 26.12 -4.02
C ARG A 347 -7.28 24.85 -4.47
N TYR A 348 -7.96 23.72 -4.37
CA TYR A 348 -7.48 22.50 -5.00
C TYR A 348 -7.37 22.72 -6.52
N ARG A 349 -6.24 22.31 -7.10
CA ARG A 349 -5.94 22.48 -8.54
C ARG A 349 -5.63 21.16 -9.25
N GLY A 350 -5.61 20.04 -8.53
CA GLY A 350 -5.43 18.72 -9.13
C GLY A 350 -6.69 18.22 -9.86
N ARG A 351 -6.60 17.07 -10.50
CA ARG A 351 -7.78 16.35 -11.03
C ARG A 351 -8.55 15.72 -9.88
N THR A 352 -9.85 15.51 -10.08
CA THR A 352 -10.73 14.86 -9.10
C THR A 352 -10.81 13.37 -9.37
N GLU A 353 -11.26 12.56 -8.40
CA GLU A 353 -11.39 11.11 -8.59
C GLU A 353 -12.29 10.80 -9.79
N TYR A 354 -13.39 11.54 -9.95
CA TYR A 354 -14.28 11.41 -11.11
C TYR A 354 -13.54 11.67 -12.44
N GLU A 355 -12.63 12.64 -12.51
CA GLU A 355 -11.85 12.91 -13.72
C GLU A 355 -10.82 11.79 -13.98
N THR A 356 -10.14 11.31 -12.94
CA THR A 356 -9.17 10.21 -13.03
C THR A 356 -9.85 8.92 -13.49
N VAL A 357 -10.99 8.55 -12.88
CA VAL A 357 -11.73 7.33 -13.19
C VAL A 357 -12.45 7.44 -14.54
N ASN A 358 -13.17 8.54 -14.84
CA ASN A 358 -14.07 8.58 -16.00
C ASN A 358 -13.48 9.22 -17.26
N LYS A 359 -12.59 10.22 -17.15
CA LYS A 359 -11.98 10.85 -18.35
C LYS A 359 -10.74 10.09 -18.80
N GLU A 360 -9.90 9.68 -17.86
CA GLU A 360 -8.77 8.80 -18.18
C GLU A 360 -9.24 7.38 -18.45
N GLY A 361 -10.29 6.91 -17.76
CA GLY A 361 -11.00 5.64 -18.00
C GLY A 361 -11.34 5.33 -19.45
N GLN A 362 -11.61 6.35 -20.27
CA GLN A 362 -11.93 6.22 -21.69
C GLN A 362 -10.72 5.92 -22.58
N ARG A 363 -9.49 6.15 -22.10
CA ARG A 363 -8.29 5.69 -22.81
C ARG A 363 -8.27 4.16 -22.82
N PRO A 364 -7.68 3.48 -23.80
CA PRO A 364 -7.47 2.03 -23.73
C PRO A 364 -6.67 1.67 -22.48
N ARG A 365 -7.03 0.59 -21.77
CA ARG A 365 -6.17 0.07 -20.71
C ARG A 365 -4.84 -0.30 -21.36
N ARG A 366 -3.73 0.23 -20.84
CA ARG A 366 -2.42 -0.32 -21.19
C ARG A 366 -2.44 -1.82 -20.86
N SER A 367 -1.84 -2.65 -21.71
CA SER A 367 -1.48 -4.02 -21.34
C SER A 367 -0.79 -3.94 -19.99
N ALA A 368 -1.19 -4.74 -19.00
CA ALA A 368 -0.68 -4.67 -17.62
C ALA A 368 0.84 -4.44 -17.66
N SER A 369 1.30 -3.24 -17.26
CA SER A 369 2.72 -2.95 -17.30
C SER A 369 3.38 -3.91 -16.32
N ALA A 370 4.32 -4.71 -16.83
CA ALA A 370 5.05 -5.63 -16.00
C ALA A 370 5.98 -4.81 -15.11
N PHE A 371 5.57 -4.55 -13.88
CA PHE A 371 6.43 -3.97 -12.85
C PHE A 371 6.95 -5.08 -11.93
N GLU A 372 8.13 -4.84 -11.36
CA GLU A 372 8.76 -5.76 -10.43
C GLU A 372 8.19 -5.55 -9.03
N ARG A 373 7.63 -6.60 -8.44
CA ARG A 373 7.22 -6.62 -7.04
C ARG A 373 8.43 -6.88 -6.16
N ARG A 374 8.60 -6.09 -5.11
CA ARG A 374 9.69 -6.28 -4.16
C ARG A 374 9.28 -7.27 -3.06
N PRO A 375 10.15 -8.24 -2.71
CA PRO A 375 9.96 -9.09 -1.54
C PRO A 375 9.98 -8.27 -0.25
N SER A 376 9.28 -8.76 0.77
CA SER A 376 9.29 -8.18 2.10
C SER A 376 10.65 -8.35 2.76
N GLN A 377 10.98 -7.39 3.63
CA GLN A 377 12.09 -7.56 4.54
C GLN A 377 11.86 -8.76 5.47
N ARG A 378 12.84 -9.66 5.53
CA ARG A 378 12.87 -10.79 6.45
C ARG A 378 13.65 -10.45 7.71
N TYR A 379 13.15 -10.95 8.84
CA TYR A 379 13.73 -10.82 10.16
C TYR A 379 14.15 -12.20 10.66
N GLY A 380 14.95 -12.24 11.74
CA GLY A 380 15.27 -13.49 12.41
C GLY A 380 14.01 -14.24 12.84
N ALA A 381 13.99 -15.55 12.60
CA ALA A 381 12.89 -16.42 12.97
C ALA A 381 12.68 -16.46 14.50
N ARG A 382 11.45 -16.74 14.91
CA ARG A 382 11.07 -16.78 16.34
C ARG A 382 11.75 -17.95 17.06
N GLN A 383 12.41 -17.65 18.17
CA GLN A 383 13.14 -18.63 18.99
C GLN A 383 12.25 -19.73 19.58
N SER A 384 10.99 -19.42 19.90
CA SER A 384 10.05 -20.42 20.45
C SER A 384 9.77 -21.54 19.44
N HIS A 385 9.56 -21.20 18.16
CA HIS A 385 9.38 -22.18 17.10
C HIS A 385 10.63 -23.04 16.88
N LEU A 386 11.83 -22.46 16.95
CA LEU A 386 13.09 -23.21 16.87
C LEU A 386 13.20 -24.23 18.01
N THR A 387 12.95 -23.77 19.24
CA THR A 387 13.01 -24.61 20.45
C THR A 387 12.04 -25.79 20.36
N LYS A 388 10.77 -25.55 19.99
CA LYS A 388 9.76 -26.61 19.81
C LYS A 388 10.13 -27.59 18.69
N ARG A 389 10.76 -27.12 17.62
CA ARG A 389 11.24 -27.99 16.53
C ARG A 389 12.35 -28.92 17.02
N ASP A 390 13.29 -28.41 17.79
CA ASP A 390 14.41 -29.19 18.31
C ASP A 390 13.97 -30.18 19.38
N GLN A 391 13.03 -29.80 20.25
CA GLN A 391 12.36 -30.70 21.20
C GLN A 391 11.68 -31.86 20.48
N ARG A 392 10.83 -31.59 19.47
CA ARG A 392 10.17 -32.65 18.68
C ARG A 392 11.16 -33.57 17.98
N ARG A 393 12.28 -33.03 17.48
CA ARG A 393 13.35 -33.85 16.87
C ARG A 393 14.05 -34.73 17.92
N ALA A 394 14.27 -34.23 19.13
CA ALA A 394 14.86 -35.00 20.22
C ALA A 394 13.92 -36.12 20.69
N GLU A 395 12.63 -35.81 20.88
CA GLU A 395 11.60 -36.79 21.24
C GLU A 395 11.47 -37.89 20.18
N PHE A 396 11.45 -37.54 18.90
CA PHE A 396 11.39 -38.52 17.80
C PHE A 396 12.62 -39.43 17.78
N ARG A 397 13.82 -38.88 18.02
CA ARG A 397 15.05 -39.68 18.15
C ARG A 397 14.97 -40.63 19.34
N GLN A 398 14.45 -40.18 20.47
CA GLN A 398 14.27 -41.04 21.65
C GLN A 398 13.27 -42.16 21.37
N GLN A 399 12.17 -41.89 20.66
CA GLN A 399 11.20 -42.92 20.26
C GLN A 399 11.79 -43.97 19.33
N ILE A 400 12.62 -43.57 18.35
CA ILE A 400 13.34 -44.52 17.47
C ILE A 400 14.31 -45.39 18.28
N VAL A 401 15.07 -44.79 19.19
CA VAL A 401 15.99 -45.56 20.04
C VAL A 401 15.21 -46.55 20.91
N ALA A 402 14.09 -46.12 21.49
CA ALA A 402 13.23 -46.98 22.31
C ALA A 402 12.61 -48.14 21.50
N SER A 403 12.18 -47.90 20.26
CA SER A 403 11.60 -48.95 19.41
C SER A 403 12.64 -49.98 18.94
N LEU A 404 13.89 -49.57 18.72
CA LEU A 404 15.00 -50.48 18.41
C LEU A 404 15.40 -51.38 19.61
N HIS A 405 15.13 -50.94 20.84
CA HIS A 405 15.42 -51.70 22.07
C HIS A 405 14.17 -52.41 22.64
N ALA A 406 13.04 -52.41 21.93
CA ALA A 406 11.83 -53.08 22.37
C ALA A 406 11.96 -54.62 22.24
N PRO A 407 11.57 -55.41 23.27
CA PRO A 407 11.59 -56.86 23.17
C PRO A 407 10.62 -57.36 22.08
N PRO A 408 10.93 -58.48 21.40
CA PRO A 408 10.07 -59.01 20.34
C PRO A 408 8.67 -59.30 20.90
N PRO A 409 7.61 -59.09 20.10
CA PRO A 409 6.24 -59.34 20.54
C PRO A 409 6.10 -60.82 20.95
N PRO A 410 5.33 -61.11 22.01
CA PRO A 410 5.12 -62.49 22.45
C PRO A 410 4.52 -63.32 21.30
N PRO A 411 4.91 -64.59 21.16
CA PRO A 411 4.37 -65.44 20.11
C PRO A 411 2.83 -65.52 20.23
N PRO A 412 2.11 -65.56 19.10
CA PRO A 412 0.65 -65.63 19.13
C PRO A 412 0.20 -66.87 19.92
N PRO A 413 -0.90 -66.77 20.69
CA PRO A 413 -1.37 -67.89 21.49
C PRO A 413 -1.69 -69.07 20.56
N THR A 414 -1.07 -70.21 20.83
CA THR A 414 -1.42 -71.49 20.20
C THR A 414 -2.87 -71.81 20.53
N GLU A 415 -3.77 -71.64 19.56
CA GLU A 415 -5.13 -72.18 19.62
C GLU A 415 -5.03 -73.69 19.82
N LYS A 416 -5.43 -74.15 21.02
CA LYS A 416 -5.72 -75.56 21.24
C LYS A 416 -6.93 -75.91 20.38
N ARG A 417 -6.67 -76.71 19.33
CA ARG A 417 -7.70 -77.33 18.50
C ARG A 417 -8.62 -78.17 19.40
N PRO A 418 -9.95 -77.98 19.39
CA PRO A 418 -10.85 -78.90 20.07
C PRO A 418 -10.82 -80.25 19.35
N GLU A 419 -10.59 -81.31 20.11
CA GLU A 419 -10.83 -82.68 19.64
C GLU A 419 -12.33 -82.92 19.50
N GLY A 420 -12.72 -83.53 18.38
CA GLY A 420 -14.01 -84.20 18.22
C GLY A 420 -15.04 -83.44 17.39
N MET A 421 -15.06 -83.71 16.08
CA MET A 421 -16.23 -84.31 15.42
C MET A 421 -15.92 -84.61 13.94
N ASN A 422 -16.31 -85.82 13.54
CA ASN A 422 -15.99 -86.49 12.29
C ASN A 422 -16.70 -85.90 11.05
N ASN A 423 -15.99 -85.98 9.92
CA ASN A 423 -16.42 -86.30 8.56
C ASN A 423 -17.72 -85.71 7.97
N VAL A 424 -17.57 -84.74 7.06
CA VAL A 424 -18.39 -84.61 5.83
C VAL A 424 -17.51 -84.03 4.69
N PRO A 425 -17.55 -84.54 3.45
CA PRO A 425 -16.56 -84.22 2.41
C PRO A 425 -16.80 -82.90 1.68
N ALA A 426 -15.70 -82.38 1.15
CA ALA A 426 -15.54 -81.09 0.48
C ALA A 426 -16.44 -80.92 -0.77
N LYS A 427 -17.14 -79.78 -0.85
CA LYS A 427 -17.58 -79.19 -2.12
C LYS A 427 -16.73 -77.96 -2.44
N LEU A 428 -15.98 -78.12 -3.52
CA LEU A 428 -15.21 -77.11 -4.23
C LEU A 428 -16.15 -76.01 -4.76
N VAL A 429 -15.98 -74.75 -4.32
CA VAL A 429 -16.49 -73.59 -5.06
C VAL A 429 -15.38 -72.57 -5.21
N SER A 430 -14.81 -72.57 -6.41
CA SER A 430 -13.88 -71.57 -6.91
C SER A 430 -14.64 -70.27 -7.16
N ARG A 431 -14.25 -69.16 -6.52
CA ARG A 431 -14.66 -67.80 -6.93
C ARG A 431 -13.43 -66.97 -7.26
N LYS A 432 -13.20 -66.83 -8.57
CA LYS A 432 -12.33 -65.81 -9.18
C LYS A 432 -12.91 -64.43 -8.86
N PHE A 433 -12.09 -63.53 -8.33
CA PHE A 433 -12.34 -62.09 -8.37
C PHE A 433 -11.54 -61.50 -9.54
N SER A 434 -12.25 -61.02 -10.56
CA SER A 434 -11.71 -60.27 -11.68
C SER A 434 -11.68 -58.77 -11.35
N CYS A 435 -10.48 -58.19 -11.45
CA CYS A 435 -10.22 -56.76 -11.38
C CYS A 435 -10.70 -56.07 -12.67
N GLY A 436 -11.57 -55.07 -12.56
CA GLY A 436 -12.01 -54.21 -13.66
C GLY A 436 -11.39 -52.83 -13.54
N ARG A 437 -10.39 -52.55 -14.38
CA ARG A 437 -9.99 -51.19 -14.77
C ARG A 437 -10.92 -50.72 -15.88
N SER A 438 -11.38 -49.47 -15.81
CA SER A 438 -11.86 -48.75 -16.99
C SER A 438 -11.45 -47.29 -16.90
N SER A 439 -10.49 -46.93 -17.76
CA SER A 439 -10.17 -45.58 -18.17
C SER A 439 -10.89 -45.30 -19.48
N SER A 440 -11.57 -44.15 -19.57
CA SER A 440 -11.77 -43.34 -20.76
C SER A 440 -11.98 -41.91 -20.32
#